data_AF-X1MMR5-F1
#
_entry.id   AF-X1MMR5-F1
#
_cell.length_a   1.000
_cell.length_b   1.000
_cell.length_c   1.000
_cell.angle_alpha   90.00
_cell.angle_beta   90.00
_cell.angle_gamma   90.00
#
_symmetry.space_group_name_H-M   'P 1'
#
loop_
_entity.id
_entity.type
_entity.pdbx_description
1 polymer ?
#
loop_
_entity_poly.entity_id
_entity_poly.type
_entity_poly.pdbx_seq_one_letter_code
_entity_poly.pdbx_strand_id
1 'polypeptide(L)'
;GEITPFQSLTSVLAATIGNGNIAGVATAVAAGGPGALVWMWLTALVGMATKLGEATLGVKYRIKDKDGVFAGGPMYFIEKGLGQKWLGWIFAFFGAVCAFGIGDMVQTNSQALVLNILSPP
;
A
#
# COMPACT_ATOMS: atom_id res chain seq x y z
N GLY A 1 -20.65 -1.61 6.53
CA GLY A 1 -19.37 -0.89 6.55
C GLY A 1 -19.71 0.58 6.40
N GLU A 2 -18.85 1.46 6.91
CA GLU A 2 -19.11 2.92 6.87
C GLU A 2 -19.08 3.50 5.46
N ILE A 3 -18.40 2.81 4.54
CA ILE A 3 -18.31 3.12 3.12
C ILE A 3 -18.85 1.96 2.28
N THR A 4 -19.35 2.28 1.09
CA THR A 4 -19.79 1.26 0.12
C THR A 4 -18.59 0.44 -0.40
N PRO A 5 -18.78 -0.82 -0.84
CA PRO A 5 -17.70 -1.62 -1.41
C PRO A 5 -17.00 -0.93 -2.59
N PHE A 6 -17.75 -0.19 -3.40
CA PHE A 6 -17.20 0.58 -4.50
C PHE A 6 -16.32 1.74 -4.00
N GLN A 7 -16.77 2.51 -3.01
CA GLN A 7 -15.96 3.57 -2.39
C GLN A 7 -14.69 3.02 -1.73
N SER A 8 -14.78 1.85 -1.09
CA SER A 8 -13.61 1.18 -0.53
C SER A 8 -12.63 0.76 -1.62
N LEU A 9 -13.14 0.22 -2.73
CA LEU A 9 -12.32 -0.20 -3.86
C LEU A 9 -11.63 1.01 -4.51
N THR A 10 -12.35 2.09 -4.76
CA THR A 10 -11.77 3.29 -5.39
C THR A 10 -10.73 3.95 -4.49
N SER A 11 -10.95 3.99 -3.18
CA SER A 11 -9.95 4.49 -2.21
C SER A 11 -8.67 3.65 -2.23
N VAL A 12 -8.80 2.32 -2.22
CA VAL A 12 -7.65 1.42 -2.31
C VAL A 12 -6.93 1.56 -3.65
N LEU A 13 -7.65 1.68 -4.76
CA LEU A 13 -7.07 1.90 -6.09
C LEU A 13 -6.34 3.24 -6.18
N ALA A 14 -6.90 4.30 -5.60
CA ALA A 14 -6.25 5.61 -5.56
C ALA A 14 -4.95 5.57 -4.74
N ALA A 15 -4.91 4.76 -3.67
CA ALA A 15 -3.70 4.58 -2.88
C ALA A 15 -2.63 3.72 -3.57
N THR A 16 -3.01 2.80 -4.46
CA THR A 16 -2.07 1.87 -5.12
C THR A 16 -1.63 2.33 -6.51
N ILE A 17 -2.36 3.21 -7.17
CA ILE A 17 -2.04 3.72 -8.51
C ILE A 17 -1.52 5.15 -8.39
N GLY A 18 -0.23 5.33 -8.67
CA GLY A 18 0.39 6.66 -8.71
C GLY A 18 1.60 6.71 -9.65
N ASN A 19 2.20 7.90 -9.77
CA ASN A 19 3.38 8.12 -10.62
C ASN A 19 4.54 7.18 -10.26
N GLY A 20 4.68 6.82 -8.98
CA GLY A 20 5.70 5.89 -8.51
C GLY A 20 5.61 4.49 -9.15
N ASN A 21 4.41 4.00 -9.47
CA ASN A 21 4.26 2.71 -10.13
C ASN A 21 4.76 2.74 -11.58
N ILE A 22 4.50 3.84 -12.30
CA ILE A 22 4.93 4.01 -13.70
C ILE A 22 6.45 4.14 -13.75
N ALA A 23 7.02 5.02 -12.91
CA ALA A 23 8.46 5.19 -12.80
C ALA A 23 9.16 3.90 -12.33
N GLY A 24 8.52 3.15 -11.43
CA GLY A 24 9.01 1.85 -10.95
C GLY A 24 9.05 0.80 -12.05
N VAL A 25 8.00 0.69 -12.87
CA VAL A 25 7.98 -0.22 -14.03
C VAL A 25 9.05 0.17 -15.04
N ALA A 26 9.16 1.47 -15.36
CA ALA A 26 10.18 1.97 -16.28
C ALA A 26 11.60 1.66 -15.78
N THR A 27 11.85 1.86 -14.49
CA THR A 27 13.15 1.57 -13.84
C THR A 27 13.43 0.06 -13.83
N ALA A 28 12.43 -0.77 -13.53
CA ALA A 28 12.58 -2.23 -13.49
C ALA A 28 12.91 -2.79 -14.88
N VAL A 29 12.29 -2.27 -15.94
CA VAL A 29 12.58 -2.68 -17.32
C VAL A 29 13.93 -2.13 -17.80
N ALA A 30 14.25 -0.88 -17.46
CA ALA A 30 15.54 -0.27 -17.82
C ALA A 30 16.73 -0.97 -17.14
N ALA A 31 16.59 -1.36 -15.88
CA ALA A 31 17.65 -2.01 -15.11
C ALA A 31 17.69 -3.54 -15.31
N GLY A 32 16.53 -4.20 -15.38
CA GLY A 32 16.41 -5.67 -15.47
C GLY A 32 16.22 -6.22 -16.88
N GLY A 33 16.08 -5.36 -17.89
CA GLY A 33 15.77 -5.74 -19.26
C GLY A 33 14.31 -6.20 -19.46
N PRO A 34 13.94 -6.59 -20.69
CA PRO A 34 12.55 -6.94 -21.04
C PRO A 34 12.01 -8.16 -20.28
N GLY A 35 12.88 -9.01 -19.72
CA GLY A 35 12.51 -10.16 -18.88
C GLY A 35 11.90 -9.79 -17.52
N ALA A 36 12.05 -8.53 -17.06
CA ALA A 36 11.48 -8.06 -15.81
C ALA A 36 9.94 -8.17 -15.80
N LEU A 37 9.28 -7.99 -16.94
CA LEU A 37 7.81 -8.00 -17.04
C LEU A 37 7.19 -9.34 -16.61
N VAL A 38 7.84 -10.46 -16.95
CA VAL A 38 7.36 -11.80 -16.55
C VAL A 38 7.37 -11.93 -15.04
N TRP A 39 8.43 -11.47 -14.38
CA TRP A 39 8.55 -11.47 -12.93
C TRP A 39 7.57 -10.48 -12.26
N MET A 40 7.31 -9.33 -12.88
CA MET A 40 6.31 -8.39 -12.39
C MET A 40 4.90 -8.97 -12.40
N TRP A 41 4.51 -9.73 -13.43
CA TRP A 41 3.21 -10.41 -13.45
C TRP A 41 3.13 -11.56 -12.44
N LEU A 42 4.20 -12.35 -12.29
CA LEU A 42 4.25 -13.43 -11.28
C LEU A 42 4.12 -12.87 -9.87
N THR A 43 4.88 -11.83 -9.53
CA THR A 43 4.79 -11.16 -8.23
C THR A 43 3.44 -10.49 -8.01
N ALA A 44 2.82 -9.92 -9.05
CA ALA A 44 1.47 -9.37 -8.98
C ALA A 44 0.42 -10.45 -8.64
N LEU A 45 0.51 -11.63 -9.27
CA LEU A 45 -0.38 -12.76 -8.99
C LEU A 45 -0.28 -13.23 -7.54
N VAL A 46 0.94 -13.43 -7.05
CA VAL A 46 1.19 -13.84 -5.66
C VAL A 46 0.74 -12.73 -4.69
N GLY A 47 1.06 -11.46 -5.00
CA GLY A 47 0.69 -10.31 -4.19
C GLY A 47 -0.82 -10.14 -4.06
N MET A 48 -1.59 -10.39 -5.12
CA MET A 48 -3.05 -10.38 -5.06
C MET A 48 -3.60 -11.46 -4.12
N ALA A 49 -3.06 -12.68 -4.18
CA ALA A 49 -3.47 -13.75 -3.27
C ALA A 49 -3.18 -13.38 -1.80
N THR A 50 -1.99 -12.84 -1.51
CA THR A 50 -1.65 -12.34 -0.18
C THR A 50 -2.59 -11.22 0.27
N LYS A 51 -2.91 -10.28 -0.62
CA LYS A 51 -3.77 -9.13 -0.29
C LYS A 51 -5.20 -9.54 0.03
N LEU A 52 -5.72 -10.55 -0.66
CA LEU A 52 -7.03 -11.14 -0.34
C LEU A 52 -7.03 -11.81 1.03
N GLY A 53 -5.93 -12.49 1.39
CA GLY A 53 -5.72 -13.03 2.73
C GLY A 53 -5.77 -11.94 3.81
N GLU A 54 -5.04 -10.84 3.60
CA GLU A 54 -5.06 -9.68 4.50
C GLU A 54 -6.44 -9.04 4.63
N ALA A 55 -7.15 -8.85 3.52
CA ALA A 55 -8.49 -8.27 3.52
C ALA A 55 -9.47 -9.15 4.31
N THR A 56 -9.41 -10.47 4.13
CA THR A 56 -10.26 -11.43 4.82
C THR A 56 -9.99 -11.42 6.34
N LEU A 57 -8.72 -11.43 6.74
CA LEU A 57 -8.31 -11.33 8.14
C LEU A 57 -8.69 -9.98 8.75
N GLY A 58 -8.55 -8.89 7.98
CA GLY A 58 -8.92 -7.54 8.39
C GLY A 58 -10.42 -7.41 8.69
N VAL A 59 -11.29 -8.06 7.91
CA VAL A 59 -12.73 -8.11 8.19
C VAL A 59 -13.05 -8.97 9.42
N LYS A 60 -12.34 -10.10 9.59
CA LYS A 60 -12.55 -11.02 10.73
C LYS A 60 -12.15 -10.42 12.07
N TYR A 61 -11.03 -9.71 12.13
CA TYR A 61 -10.46 -9.15 13.37
C TYR A 61 -10.70 -7.65 13.55
N ARG A 62 -11.55 -7.03 12.72
CA ARG A 62 -11.90 -5.61 12.84
C ARG A 62 -12.42 -5.29 14.24
N ILE A 63 -12.09 -4.10 14.74
CA ILE A 63 -12.57 -3.59 16.01
C ILE A 63 -13.50 -2.42 15.72
N LYS A 64 -14.56 -2.30 16.51
CA LYS A 64 -15.37 -1.09 16.54
C LYS A 64 -14.77 -0.19 17.62
N ASP A 65 -14.27 0.98 17.21
CA ASP A 65 -13.77 1.99 18.12
C ASP A 65 -14.92 2.62 18.91
N LYS A 66 -14.60 3.35 19.98
CA LYS A 66 -15.56 3.99 20.88
C LYS A 66 -16.48 4.98 20.16
N ASP A 67 -15.98 5.57 19.08
CA ASP A 67 -16.73 6.51 18.22
C ASP A 67 -17.60 5.81 17.17
N GLY A 68 -17.67 4.47 17.22
CA GLY A 68 -18.48 3.66 16.30
C GLY A 68 -17.79 3.31 14.98
N VAL A 69 -16.58 3.82 14.78
CA VAL A 69 -15.75 3.63 13.57
C VAL A 69 -15.15 2.23 13.51
N PHE A 70 -15.14 1.62 12.32
CA PHE A 70 -14.52 0.31 12.14
C PHE A 70 -13.03 0.45 11.81
N ALA A 71 -12.17 0.16 12.79
CA ALA A 71 -10.73 0.09 12.59
C ALA A 71 -10.31 -1.36 12.29
N GLY A 72 -9.62 -1.55 11.16
CA GLY A 72 -9.16 -2.85 10.69
C GLY A 72 -7.82 -2.71 9.98
N GLY A 73 -7.03 -3.78 9.99
CA GLY A 73 -5.71 -3.77 9.38
C GLY A 73 -4.79 -4.83 9.96
N PRO A 74 -3.57 -4.98 9.40
CA PRO A 74 -2.66 -6.03 9.80
C PRO A 74 -2.25 -5.99 11.27
N MET A 75 -2.09 -4.79 11.80
CA MET A 75 -1.85 -4.55 13.22
C MET A 75 -2.89 -5.25 14.11
N TYR A 76 -4.16 -5.20 13.75
CA TYR A 76 -5.25 -5.74 14.57
C TYR A 76 -5.37 -7.27 14.49
N PHE A 77 -5.09 -7.89 13.34
CA PHE A 77 -5.07 -9.37 13.28
C PHE A 77 -3.78 -9.96 13.89
N ILE A 78 -2.65 -9.24 13.86
CA ILE A 78 -1.43 -9.69 14.54
C ILE A 78 -1.61 -9.63 16.05
N GLU A 79 -2.21 -8.54 16.56
CA GLU A 79 -2.53 -8.41 17.98
C GLU A 79 -3.61 -9.41 18.44
N LYS A 80 -4.74 -9.51 17.72
CA LYS A 80 -5.90 -10.31 18.17
C LYS A 80 -5.93 -11.75 17.68
N GLY A 81 -5.30 -12.03 16.54
CA GLY A 81 -5.25 -13.38 15.95
C GLY A 81 -4.02 -14.17 16.40
N LEU A 82 -2.86 -13.52 16.51
CA LEU A 82 -1.60 -14.16 16.93
C LEU A 82 -1.26 -13.96 18.41
N GLY A 83 -1.94 -13.03 19.10
CA GLY A 83 -1.68 -12.69 20.51
C GLY A 83 -0.36 -11.93 20.74
N GLN A 84 0.37 -11.58 19.67
CA GLN A 84 1.68 -10.95 19.75
C GLN A 84 1.60 -9.44 19.55
N LYS A 85 1.22 -8.73 20.62
CA LYS A 85 1.08 -7.26 20.66
C LYS A 85 2.33 -6.51 20.18
N TRP A 86 3.52 -7.02 20.49
CA TRP A 86 4.78 -6.38 20.10
C TRP A 86 4.98 -6.32 18.57
N LEU A 87 4.51 -7.35 17.85
CA LEU A 87 4.73 -7.50 16.42
C LEU A 87 3.74 -6.64 15.65
N GLY A 88 2.53 -6.48 16.18
CA GLY A 88 1.56 -5.52 15.69
C GLY A 88 2.07 -4.07 15.82
N TRP A 89 2.71 -3.74 16.95
CA TRP A 89 3.27 -2.40 17.18
C TRP A 89 4.45 -2.11 16.26
N ILE A 90 5.36 -3.07 16.09
CA ILE A 90 6.48 -2.97 15.14
C ILE A 90 5.96 -2.80 13.72
N PHE A 91 4.97 -3.60 13.31
CA PHE A 91 4.36 -3.47 11.99
C PHE A 91 3.72 -2.09 11.78
N ALA A 92 3.03 -1.57 12.79
CA ALA A 92 2.43 -0.24 12.73
C ALA A 92 3.49 0.87 12.62
N PHE A 93 4.58 0.77 13.37
CA PHE A 93 5.67 1.74 13.31
C PHE A 93 6.35 1.74 11.94
N PHE A 94 6.77 0.58 11.42
CA PHE A 94 7.36 0.48 10.09
C PHE A 94 6.35 0.88 9.00
N GLY A 95 5.08 0.50 9.14
CA GLY A 95 4.01 0.90 8.24
C GLY A 95 3.84 2.41 8.17
N ALA A 96 3.87 3.10 9.31
CA ALA A 96 3.80 4.55 9.37
C ALA A 96 5.00 5.22 8.68
N VAL A 97 6.23 4.77 8.97
CA VAL A 97 7.45 5.28 8.32
C VAL A 97 7.43 5.04 6.81
N CYS A 98 7.03 3.85 6.37
CA CYS A 98 6.89 3.50 4.95
C CYS A 98 5.80 4.33 4.26
N ALA A 99 4.70 4.65 4.94
CA ALA A 99 3.63 5.46 4.39
C ALA A 99 4.14 6.86 3.98
N PHE A 100 4.94 7.52 4.83
CA PHE A 100 5.56 8.80 4.47
C PHE A 100 6.57 8.68 3.33
N GLY A 101 7.34 7.58 3.30
CA GLY A 101 8.32 7.34 2.24
C GLY A 101 7.70 7.08 0.88
N ILE A 102 6.93 6.01 0.78
CA ILE A 102 6.35 5.54 -0.48
C ILE A 102 5.17 6.43 -0.89
N GLY A 103 4.35 6.84 0.06
CA GLY A 103 3.15 7.64 -0.18
C GLY A 103 3.48 9.08 -0.56
N ASP A 104 4.17 9.81 0.31
CA ASP A 104 4.31 11.26 0.13
C ASP A 104 5.62 11.63 -0.57
N MET A 105 6.76 11.18 -0.06
CA MET A 105 8.07 11.65 -0.52
C MET A 105 8.37 11.29 -1.99
N VAL A 106 8.17 10.04 -2.40
CA VAL A 106 8.45 9.59 -3.78
C VAL A 106 7.51 10.25 -4.78
N GLN A 107 6.24 10.44 -4.41
CA GLN A 107 5.23 11.07 -5.27
C GLN A 107 5.51 12.57 -5.45
N THR A 108 5.79 13.30 -4.37
CA THR A 108 6.12 14.74 -4.44
C THR A 108 7.45 14.97 -5.16
N ASN A 109 8.47 14.13 -4.96
CA ASN A 109 9.75 14.26 -5.66
C ASN A 109 9.58 14.11 -7.18
N SER A 110 8.77 13.15 -7.62
CA SER A 110 8.46 12.96 -9.05
C SER A 110 7.76 14.19 -9.65
N GLN A 111 6.85 14.83 -8.92
CA GLN A 111 6.18 16.06 -9.37
C GLN A 111 7.12 17.27 -9.40
N ALA A 112 7.97 17.42 -8.37
CA ALA A 112 8.95 18.50 -8.28
C ALA A 112 9.99 18.42 -9.41
N LEU A 113 10.41 17.22 -9.80
CA LEU A 113 11.32 17.02 -10.93
C LEU A 113 10.68 17.50 -12.25
N VAL A 114 9.41 17.13 -12.49
CA VAL A 114 8.69 17.56 -13.70
C VAL A 114 8.52 19.09 -13.74
N LEU A 115 8.21 19.72 -12.61
CA LEU A 115 8.10 21.18 -12.51
C LEU A 115 9.42 21.89 -12.80
N ASN A 116 10.56 21.39 -12.31
CA ASN A 116 11.88 21.95 -12.61
C ASN A 116 12.24 21.86 -14.09
N ILE A 117 11.80 20.82 -14.78
CA ILE A 117 12.01 20.68 -16.24
C ILE A 117 11.16 21.69 -17.03
N LEU A 118 9.95 21.99 -16.55
CA LEU A 118 9.01 22.89 -17.23
C LEU A 118 9.26 24.38 -16.94
N SER A 119 9.91 24.71 -15.83
CA SER A 119 10.27 26.08 -15.46
C SER A 119 11.73 26.14 -14.99
N PRO A 120 12.71 25.99 -15.91
CA PRO A 120 14.12 26.22 -15.58
C PRO A 120 14.34 27.68 -15.16
N PRO A 121 15.28 27.97 -14.23
CA PRO A 121 15.61 29.33 -13.83
C PRO A 121 16.21 30.16 -14.98
#